data_AF-A0A453QHQ4-F1
#
_entry.id   AF-A0A453QHQ4-F1
#
_cell.length_a   1.000
_cell.length_b   1.000
_cell.length_c   1.000
_cell.angle_alpha   90.00
_cell.angle_beta   90.00
_cell.angle_gamma   90.00
#
_symmetry.space_group_name_H-M   'P 1'
#
loop_
_entity.id
_entity.type
_entity.pdbx_description
1 polymer ?
#
loop_
_entity_poly.entity_id
_entity_poly.type
_entity_poly.pdbx_seq_one_letter_code
_entity_poly.pdbx_strand_id
1 'polypeptide(L)'
;ERLRPTSLWKPYLDVLPSTFGSSVWFDDEELAEVEGTTLHRATVMQKKSLQALFNDKVKALVEELLHIDEAGSSIEVRFEDFLWANSIFWTRALNIPLPHSYVFPGSLDGQQIRTGEVLGDSDLTTQQ
;
A
#
# COMPACT_ATOMS: atom_id res chain seq x y z
N GLU A 1 -5.78 8.18 4.67
CA GLU A 1 -6.96 7.29 4.49
C GLU A 1 -7.62 6.85 5.77
N ARG A 2 -7.04 5.96 6.61
CA ARG A 2 -7.73 5.51 7.84
C ARG A 2 -8.18 6.62 8.78
N LEU A 3 -7.33 7.62 8.98
CA LEU A 3 -7.64 8.79 9.82
C LEU A 3 -8.62 9.76 9.14
N ARG A 4 -8.89 9.64 7.83
CA ARG A 4 -9.81 10.56 7.13
C ARG A 4 -11.25 10.06 7.29
N PRO A 5 -12.18 10.87 7.85
CA PRO A 5 -13.58 10.47 8.00
C PRO A 5 -14.29 10.18 6.67
N THR A 6 -13.88 10.88 5.62
CA THR A 6 -14.48 10.84 4.27
C THR A 6 -13.78 9.86 3.32
N SER A 7 -12.92 8.98 3.83
CA SER A 7 -12.14 8.08 2.98
C SER A 7 -13.03 7.14 2.17
N LEU A 8 -12.79 7.07 0.86
CA LEU A 8 -13.45 6.13 -0.05
C LEU A 8 -13.19 4.67 0.34
N TRP A 9 -12.07 4.41 1.03
CA TRP A 9 -11.68 3.07 1.47
C TRP A 9 -12.21 2.70 2.85
N LYS A 10 -13.02 3.55 3.49
CA LYS A 10 -13.55 3.30 4.84
C LYS A 10 -14.18 1.90 5.00
N PRO A 11 -15.01 1.40 4.07
CA PRO A 11 -15.58 0.05 4.21
C PRO A 11 -14.53 -1.07 4.24
N TYR A 12 -13.44 -0.93 3.48
CA TYR A 12 -12.34 -1.90 3.50
C TYR A 12 -11.49 -1.74 4.76
N LEU A 13 -11.22 -0.52 5.19
CA LEU A 13 -10.40 -0.25 6.37
C LEU A 13 -11.10 -0.73 7.66
N ASP A 14 -12.44 -0.72 7.70
CA ASP A 14 -13.24 -1.17 8.85
C ASP A 14 -13.23 -2.70 9.03
N VAL A 15 -12.91 -3.48 7.99
CA VAL A 15 -12.79 -4.94 8.10
C VAL A 15 -11.37 -5.41 8.44
N LEU A 16 -10.39 -4.50 8.47
CA LEU A 16 -9.01 -4.84 8.80
C LEU A 16 -8.85 -5.14 10.30
N PRO A 17 -7.92 -6.04 10.66
CA PRO A 17 -7.67 -6.38 12.05
C PRO A 17 -7.19 -5.16 12.84
N SER A 18 -7.62 -5.07 14.09
CA SER A 18 -7.18 -4.04 15.04
C SER A 18 -5.99 -4.50 15.88
N THR A 19 -5.71 -5.81 15.94
CA THR A 19 -4.64 -6.42 16.75
C THR A 19 -3.78 -7.36 15.91
N PHE A 20 -2.55 -7.61 16.37
CA PHE A 20 -1.58 -8.45 15.68
C PHE A 20 -0.77 -9.27 16.69
N GLY A 21 -0.34 -10.47 16.30
CA GLY A 21 0.47 -11.37 17.14
C GLY A 21 1.98 -11.28 16.90
N SER A 22 2.47 -10.25 16.19
CA SER A 22 3.91 -10.08 16.00
C SER A 22 4.54 -9.45 17.25
N SER A 23 5.79 -9.82 17.57
CA SER A 23 6.45 -9.42 18.82
C SER A 23 6.62 -7.91 18.99
N VAL A 24 6.56 -7.13 17.90
CA VAL A 24 6.53 -5.66 17.96
C VAL A 24 5.27 -5.10 18.63
N TRP A 25 4.22 -5.91 18.80
CA TRP A 25 3.00 -5.57 19.54
C TRP A 25 2.98 -6.07 20.96
N PHE A 26 3.98 -6.85 21.39
CA PHE A 26 4.02 -7.36 22.76
C PHE A 26 3.99 -6.20 23.74
N ASP A 27 3.18 -6.34 24.78
CA ASP A 27 3.27 -5.47 25.94
C ASP A 27 4.55 -5.77 26.75
N ASP A 28 4.74 -5.04 27.85
CA ASP A 28 5.95 -5.16 28.65
C ASP A 28 6.03 -6.52 29.36
N GLU A 29 4.89 -7.13 29.71
CA GLU A 29 4.82 -8.44 30.36
C GLU A 29 5.15 -9.54 29.34
N GLU A 30 4.49 -9.54 28.17
CA GLU A 30 4.76 -10.46 27.06
C GLU A 30 6.21 -10.38 26.57
N LEU A 31 6.79 -9.17 26.54
CA LEU A 31 8.17 -8.98 26.14
C LEU A 31 9.16 -9.51 27.20
N ALA A 32 8.83 -9.39 28.49
CA ALA A 32 9.62 -9.94 29.59
C ALA A 32 9.67 -11.48 29.56
N GLU A 33 8.56 -12.14 29.19
CA GLU A 33 8.51 -13.61 29.05
C GLU A 33 9.51 -14.16 28.02
N VAL A 34 9.91 -13.34 27.03
CA VAL A 34 10.89 -13.72 26.01
C VAL A 34 12.28 -13.15 26.27
N GLU A 35 12.54 -12.55 27.44
CA GLU A 35 13.83 -11.95 27.79
C GLU A 35 14.99 -12.95 27.65
N GLY A 36 16.17 -12.45 27.26
CA GLY A 36 17.36 -13.27 27.03
C GLY A 36 17.37 -14.02 25.69
N THR A 37 16.22 -14.15 25.01
CA THR A 37 16.16 -14.78 23.69
C THR A 37 16.68 -13.87 22.57
N THR A 38 16.98 -14.45 21.41
CA THR A 38 17.28 -13.67 20.18
C THR A 38 16.04 -12.89 19.71
N LEU A 39 14.83 -13.43 19.93
CA LEU A 39 13.58 -12.74 19.60
C LEU A 39 13.43 -11.44 20.39
N HIS A 40 13.71 -11.45 21.70
CA HIS A 40 13.68 -10.23 22.51
C HIS A 40 14.61 -9.15 21.97
N ARG A 41 15.89 -9.48 21.72
CA ARG A 41 16.86 -8.52 21.18
C ARG A 41 16.41 -7.95 19.83
N ALA A 42 15.97 -8.81 18.91
CA ALA A 42 15.47 -8.40 17.61
C ALA A 42 14.24 -7.49 17.72
N THR A 43 13.31 -7.83 18.61
CA THR A 43 12.08 -7.07 18.86
C THR A 43 12.36 -5.69 19.43
N VAL A 44 13.24 -5.58 20.44
CA VAL A 44 13.65 -4.29 21.02
C VAL A 44 14.32 -3.40 19.97
N MET A 45 15.24 -3.96 19.18
CA MET A 45 15.88 -3.23 18.08
C MET A 45 14.85 -2.75 17.04
N GLN A 46 13.91 -3.62 16.66
CA GLN A 46 12.88 -3.28 15.67
C GLN A 46 11.92 -2.22 16.19
N LYS A 47 11.41 -2.33 17.43
CA LYS A 47 10.57 -1.31 18.08
C LYS A 47 11.27 0.05 18.08
N LYS A 48 12.56 0.10 18.47
CA LYS A 48 13.36 1.33 18.44
C LYS A 48 13.51 1.91 17.03
N SER A 49 13.78 1.06 16.04
CA SER A 49 13.89 1.48 14.63
C SER A 49 12.58 2.04 14.09
N LEU A 50 11.44 1.40 14.41
CA LEU A 50 10.12 1.86 14.00
C LEU A 50 9.77 3.20 14.66
N GLN A 51 10.08 3.37 15.94
CA GLN A 51 9.87 4.63 16.64
C GLN A 51 10.68 5.77 16.02
N ALA A 52 11.95 5.52 15.70
CA ALA A 52 12.80 6.50 15.02
C ALA A 52 12.24 6.85 13.63
N LEU A 53 11.87 5.84 12.83
CA LEU A 53 11.26 6.07 11.52
C LEU A 53 9.98 6.91 11.60
N PHE A 54 9.13 6.63 12.59
CA PHE A 54 7.91 7.41 12.81
C PHE A 54 8.22 8.87 13.12
N ASN A 55 9.08 9.11 14.11
CA ASN A 55 9.43 10.46 14.56
C ASN A 55 10.14 11.27 13.48
N ASP A 56 11.08 10.65 12.77
CA ASP A 56 12.00 11.35 11.88
C ASP A 56 11.44 11.56 10.46
N LYS A 57 10.48 10.72 10.03
CA LYS A 57 10.02 10.68 8.64
C LYS A 57 8.51 10.70 8.46
N VAL A 58 7.77 9.99 9.31
CA VAL A 58 6.35 9.72 9.03
C VAL A 58 5.45 10.80 9.63
N LYS A 59 5.67 11.15 10.90
CA LYS A 59 4.73 11.98 11.66
C LYS A 59 4.42 13.30 10.96
N ALA A 60 5.45 14.11 10.69
CA ALA A 60 5.30 15.42 10.06
C ALA A 60 4.65 15.34 8.66
N LEU A 61 5.01 14.32 7.86
CA LEU A 61 4.44 14.13 6.53
C LEU A 61 2.95 13.80 6.59
N VAL A 62 2.54 12.91 7.49
CA VAL A 62 1.12 12.54 7.63
C VAL A 62 0.32 13.72 8.19
N GLU A 63 0.88 14.47 9.15
CA GLU A 63 0.26 15.70 9.67
C GLU A 63 0.03 16.71 8.54
N GLU A 64 1.03 16.96 7.68
CA GLU A 64 0.90 17.84 6.51
C GLU A 64 -0.20 17.36 5.55
N LEU A 65 -0.21 16.07 5.21
CA LEU A 65 -1.23 15.50 4.33
C LEU A 65 -2.64 15.58 4.91
N LEU A 66 -2.78 15.46 6.24
CA LEU A 66 -4.08 15.61 6.91
C LEU A 66 -4.55 17.07 6.93
N HIS A 67 -3.64 18.05 7.08
CA HIS A 67 -3.99 19.48 7.08
C HIS A 67 -4.52 19.98 5.74
N ILE A 68 -4.10 19.38 4.60
CA ILE A 68 -4.63 19.73 3.27
C ILE A 68 -6.14 19.46 3.17
N ASP A 69 -6.64 18.52 3.97
CA ASP A 69 -8.05 18.16 4.02
C ASP A 69 -8.65 18.80 5.27
N GLU A 70 -9.48 19.82 5.12
CA GLU A 70 -10.02 20.62 6.22
C GLU A 70 -10.65 19.75 7.33
N ALA A 71 -11.24 18.61 6.93
CA ALA A 71 -11.82 17.59 7.81
C ALA A 71 -10.81 16.80 8.66
N GLY A 72 -9.52 16.78 8.28
CA GLY A 72 -8.44 16.07 8.94
C GLY A 72 -7.55 16.95 9.84
N SER A 73 -7.72 18.28 9.81
CA SER A 73 -6.83 19.26 10.47
C SER A 73 -6.73 19.13 11.99
N SER A 74 -7.73 18.55 12.67
CA SER A 74 -7.77 18.38 14.13
C SER A 74 -7.30 17.01 14.61
N ILE A 75 -6.90 16.12 13.69
CA ILE A 75 -6.60 14.72 14.02
C ILE A 75 -5.12 14.58 14.39
N GLU A 76 -4.88 14.13 15.62
CA GLU A 76 -3.53 13.81 16.09
C GLU A 76 -3.00 12.53 15.43
N VAL A 77 -1.79 12.59 14.88
CA VAL A 77 -1.10 11.42 14.33
C VAL A 77 -0.30 10.73 15.43
N ARG A 78 -0.70 9.51 15.80
CA ARG A 78 -0.08 8.74 16.88
C ARG A 78 0.83 7.64 16.34
N PHE A 79 1.80 7.22 17.16
CA PHE A 79 2.70 6.11 16.79
C PHE A 79 1.93 4.80 16.56
N GLU A 80 0.85 4.57 17.31
CA GLU A 80 0.00 3.37 17.14
C GLU A 80 -0.65 3.30 15.75
N ASP A 81 -1.00 4.43 15.14
CA ASP A 81 -1.56 4.47 13.78
C ASP A 81 -0.52 4.00 12.76
N PHE A 82 0.71 4.47 12.94
CA PHE A 82 1.84 4.04 12.14
C PHE A 82 2.17 2.55 12.36
N LEU A 83 2.24 2.10 13.61
CA LEU A 83 2.55 0.70 13.93
C LEU A 83 1.47 -0.24 13.35
N TRP A 84 0.20 0.15 13.43
CA TRP A 84 -0.91 -0.53 12.78
C TRP A 84 -0.72 -0.58 11.26
N ALA A 85 -0.44 0.55 10.62
CA ALA A 85 -0.27 0.60 9.17
C ALA A 85 0.91 -0.25 8.70
N ASN A 86 2.04 -0.20 9.42
CA ASN A 86 3.20 -1.07 9.18
C ASN A 86 2.81 -2.55 9.28
N SER A 87 2.00 -2.92 10.27
CA SER A 87 1.59 -4.32 10.49
C SER A 87 0.61 -4.81 9.43
N ILE A 88 -0.33 -3.96 8.99
CA ILE A 88 -1.20 -4.25 7.84
C ILE A 88 -0.36 -4.47 6.58
N PHE A 89 0.62 -3.59 6.31
CA PHE A 89 1.46 -3.69 5.13
C PHE A 89 2.19 -5.05 5.09
N TRP A 90 2.87 -5.42 6.17
CA TRP A 90 3.65 -6.66 6.19
C TRP A 90 2.81 -7.95 6.18
N THR A 91 1.56 -7.89 6.64
CA THR A 91 0.70 -9.07 6.72
C THR A 91 -0.27 -9.20 5.54
N ARG A 92 -0.52 -8.13 4.77
CA ARG A 92 -1.58 -8.10 3.75
C ARG A 92 -1.22 -7.41 2.44
N ALA A 93 -0.07 -6.72 2.31
CA ALA A 93 0.30 -6.11 1.04
C ALA A 93 0.57 -7.16 -0.04
N LEU A 94 0.09 -6.90 -1.26
CA LEU A 94 0.28 -7.76 -2.42
C LEU A 94 1.17 -7.05 -3.44
N ASN A 95 2.13 -7.77 -3.99
CA ASN A 95 2.89 -7.31 -5.16
C ASN A 95 2.15 -7.75 -6.42
N ILE A 96 1.40 -6.83 -7.02
CA ILE A 96 0.62 -7.10 -8.24
C ILE A 96 1.43 -6.60 -9.44
N PRO A 97 1.80 -7.47 -10.40
CA PRO A 97 2.50 -7.04 -11.61
C PRO A 97 1.58 -6.14 -12.44
N LEU A 98 2.07 -4.97 -12.82
CA LEU A 98 1.35 -4.05 -13.70
C LEU A 98 1.66 -4.39 -15.17
N PRO A 99 0.66 -4.34 -16.07
CA PRO A 99 0.91 -4.51 -17.50
C PRO A 99 1.92 -3.48 -18.03
N HIS A 100 2.73 -3.87 -19.01
CA HIS A 100 3.72 -2.99 -19.64
C HIS A 100 3.10 -1.67 -20.13
N SER A 101 1.87 -1.70 -20.63
CA SER A 101 1.15 -0.52 -21.13
C SER A 101 0.83 0.53 -20.07
N TYR A 102 0.78 0.16 -18.79
CA TYR A 102 0.54 1.10 -17.67
C TYR A 102 1.84 1.76 -17.18
N VAL A 103 2.98 1.12 -17.39
CA VAL A 103 4.30 1.62 -16.97
C VAL A 103 4.97 2.38 -18.12
N PHE A 104 4.75 1.91 -19.34
CA PHE A 104 5.20 2.52 -20.58
C PHE A 104 3.97 2.73 -21.45
N PRO A 105 3.35 3.94 -21.41
CA PRO A 105 2.34 4.30 -22.38
C PRO A 105 2.93 4.07 -23.77
N GLY A 106 2.30 3.21 -24.57
CA GLY A 106 2.77 2.98 -25.94
C GLY A 106 2.83 4.32 -26.67
N SER A 107 3.86 4.55 -27.49
CA SER A 107 3.83 5.70 -28.39
C SER A 107 2.54 5.63 -29.22
N LEU A 108 1.83 6.74 -29.29
CA LEU A 108 0.59 6.90 -30.06
C LEU A 108 0.81 6.64 -31.57
N ASP A 109 2.06 6.53 -32.02
CA ASP A 109 2.44 6.42 -33.43
C ASP A 109 2.22 5.02 -34.06
N GLY A 110 1.86 3.99 -33.27
CA GLY A 110 1.76 2.61 -33.76
C GLY A 110 0.36 2.11 -34.12
N GLN A 111 -0.71 2.81 -33.71
CA GLN A 111 -2.07 2.24 -33.72
C GLN A 111 -2.93 2.69 -34.92
N GLN A 112 -2.31 3.30 -35.94
CA GLN A 112 -3.00 3.71 -37.18
C GLN A 112 -2.80 2.74 -38.35
N ILE A 113 -2.03 1.65 -38.19
CA ILE A 113 -1.80 0.65 -39.26
C ILE A 113 -2.34 -0.73 -38.88
N ARG A 114 -3.60 -0.84 -38.41
CA ARG A 114 -4.31 -2.14 -38.39
C ARG A 114 -5.81 -2.07 -38.63
N THR A 115 -6.39 -0.88 -38.75
CA THR A 115 -7.82 -0.70 -39.08
C THR A 115 -7.94 -0.08 -40.46
N GLY A 116 -7.70 -0.88 -41.50
CA GLY A 116 -7.74 -0.41 -42.87
C GLY A 116 -7.48 -1.51 -43.89
N GLU A 117 -8.16 -2.65 -43.79
CA GLU A 117 -8.31 -3.55 -44.93
C GLU A 117 -9.56 -4.43 -44.74
N VAL A 118 -10.71 -3.82 -45.01
CA VAL A 118 -11.92 -4.54 -45.42
C VAL A 118 -12.44 -3.80 -46.66
N LEU A 119 -12.67 -4.60 -47.72
CA LEU A 119 -13.37 -4.36 -49.00
C LEU A 119 -12.50 -4.11 -50.24
N GLY A 120 -12.43 -5.14 -51.10
CA GLY A 120 -11.86 -5.10 -52.45
C GLY A 120 -11.98 -6.47 -53.15
N ASP A 121 -13.14 -6.68 -53.75
CA ASP A 121 -13.75 -7.84 -54.43
C ASP A 121 -12.92 -8.63 -55.49
N SER A 122 -13.32 -9.91 -55.71
CA SER A 122 -13.23 -10.75 -56.94
C SER A 122 -11.84 -11.10 -57.55
N ASP A 123 -11.49 -12.32 -57.95
CA ASP A 123 -12.22 -13.29 -58.78
C ASP A 123 -11.78 -14.76 -58.56
N LEU A 124 -12.78 -15.65 -58.61
CA LEU A 124 -12.62 -17.11 -58.68
C LEU A 124 -12.09 -17.54 -60.05
N THR A 125 -10.92 -18.20 -60.08
CA THR A 125 -10.49 -19.00 -61.23
C THR A 125 -11.19 -20.35 -61.20
N THR A 126 -12.11 -20.61 -62.14
CA THR A 126 -12.58 -21.97 -62.46
C THR A 126 -11.96 -22.38 -63.79
N GLN A 127 -11.19 -23.46 -63.75
CA GLN A 127 -10.61 -24.13 -64.92
C GLN A 127 -11.69 -24.81 -65.76
N GLN A 128 -11.46 -24.82 -67.07
CA GLN A 128 -11.76 -25.96 -67.94
C GLN A 128 -10.44 -26.43 -68.55
#